data_AF-A0A2V9CLS6-F1
#
_entry.id   AF-A0A2V9CLS6-F1
#
_cell.length_a   1.000
_cell.length_b   1.000
_cell.length_c   1.000
_cell.angle_alpha   90.00
_cell.angle_beta   90.00
_cell.angle_gamma   90.00
#
_symmetry.space_group_name_H-M   'P 1'
#
loop_
_entity.id
_entity.type
_entity.pdbx_description
1 polymer ?
#
loop_
_entity_poly.entity_id
_entity_poly.type
_entity_poly.pdbx_seq_one_letter_code
_entity_poly.pdbx_strand_id
1 'polypeptide(L)'
;MKGFWQWFATLVLALIVIIGANSVPALKRIDAITDQHRRPLVAITLSITIVGWLIFMGSLIYYSVKGGRALSTEEVEETARQAKYRNAPFSVYRFRGKTWGKGFDDSFSFAEAKRAGKGWWKDPRWRRNLVVGGGALIMGFGLFGLLGVLGPVGTKVLLGAAMLYAAVRLTRAFMRA
;
A
#
# COMPACT_ATOMS: atom_id res chain seq x y z
N MET A 1 -17.48 -21.01 -8.73
CA MET A 1 -18.23 -21.20 -7.46
C MET A 1 -17.35 -21.30 -6.22
N LYS A 2 -16.24 -22.06 -6.19
CA LYS A 2 -15.37 -22.19 -5.00
C LYS A 2 -14.83 -20.85 -4.44
N GLY A 3 -14.43 -19.92 -5.31
CA GLY A 3 -13.93 -18.61 -4.87
C GLY A 3 -14.99 -17.72 -4.20
N PHE A 4 -16.25 -17.81 -4.63
CA PHE A 4 -17.35 -17.08 -4.00
C PHE A 4 -17.60 -17.56 -2.57
N TRP A 5 -17.63 -18.89 -2.36
CA TRP A 5 -17.80 -19.48 -1.04
C TRP A 5 -16.66 -19.17 -0.08
N GLN A 6 -15.41 -19.14 -0.57
CA GLN A 6 -14.26 -18.73 0.23
C GLN A 6 -14.36 -17.27 0.68
N TRP A 7 -14.72 -16.37 -0.25
CA TRP A 7 -14.92 -14.95 0.07
C TRP A 7 -16.05 -14.76 1.07
N PHE A 8 -17.19 -15.42 0.85
CA PHE A 8 -18.33 -15.37 1.76
C PHE A 8 -17.97 -15.89 3.16
N ALA A 9 -17.32 -17.05 3.26
CA ALA A 9 -16.87 -17.60 4.53
C ALA A 9 -15.91 -16.67 5.28
N THR A 10 -15.00 -16.00 4.55
CA THR A 10 -14.05 -15.04 5.14
C THR A 10 -14.78 -13.82 5.71
N LEU A 11 -15.79 -13.31 5.01
CA LEU A 11 -16.62 -12.22 5.51
C LEU A 11 -17.43 -12.62 6.74
N VAL A 12 -18.07 -13.79 6.71
CA VAL A 12 -18.82 -14.31 7.86
C VAL A 12 -17.91 -14.45 9.08
N LEU A 13 -16.72 -15.02 8.90
CA LEU A 13 -15.73 -15.15 9.97
C LEU A 13 -15.31 -13.78 10.53
N ALA A 14 -15.02 -12.81 9.66
CA ALA A 14 -14.67 -11.45 10.08
C ALA A 14 -15.81 -10.81 10.89
N LEU A 15 -17.05 -11.02 10.47
CA LEU A 15 -18.23 -10.48 11.14
C LEU A 15 -18.46 -11.13 12.52
N ILE A 16 -18.23 -12.44 12.63
CA ILE A 16 -18.25 -13.16 13.92
C ILE A 16 -17.18 -12.61 14.86
N VAL A 17 -15.95 -12.37 14.37
CA VAL A 17 -14.89 -11.76 15.19
C VAL A 17 -15.30 -10.36 15.64
N ILE A 18 -15.92 -9.57 14.77
CA ILE A 18 -16.35 -8.21 15.11
C ILE A 18 -17.40 -8.22 16.21
N ILE A 19 -18.41 -9.08 16.10
CA ILE A 19 -19.48 -9.21 17.10
C ILE A 19 -18.91 -9.78 18.40
N GLY A 20 -18.13 -10.86 18.32
CA GLY A 20 -17.59 -11.58 19.46
C GLY A 20 -16.54 -10.79 20.25
N ALA A 21 -15.80 -9.89 19.61
CA ALA A 21 -14.81 -9.04 20.27
C ALA A 21 -15.42 -8.18 21.39
N ASN A 22 -16.69 -7.78 21.25
CA ASN A 22 -17.41 -7.02 22.27
C ASN A 22 -17.73 -7.85 23.52
N SER A 23 -17.70 -9.18 23.45
CA SER A 23 -17.95 -10.04 24.61
C SER A 23 -16.70 -10.26 25.47
N VAL A 24 -15.52 -9.81 25.03
CA VAL A 24 -14.25 -10.01 25.75
C VAL A 24 -13.90 -8.78 26.59
N PRO A 25 -13.87 -8.86 27.93
CA PRO A 25 -13.62 -7.70 28.80
C PRO A 25 -12.24 -7.06 28.58
N ALA A 26 -11.21 -7.86 28.29
CA ALA A 26 -9.86 -7.35 28.04
C ALA A 26 -9.80 -6.44 26.81
N LEU A 27 -10.50 -6.79 25.73
CA LEU A 27 -10.53 -5.99 24.50
C LEU A 27 -11.24 -4.66 24.71
N LYS A 28 -12.33 -4.66 25.50
CA LYS A 28 -13.04 -3.44 25.90
C LYS A 28 -12.17 -2.48 26.71
N ARG A 29 -11.28 -2.99 27.57
CA ARG A 29 -10.34 -2.13 28.32
C ARG A 29 -9.35 -1.44 27.39
N ILE A 30 -8.80 -2.17 26.42
CA ILE A 30 -7.88 -1.61 25.41
C ILE A 30 -8.61 -0.57 24.55
N ASP A 31 -9.87 -0.86 24.20
CA ASP A 31 -10.71 0.07 23.45
C ASP A 31 -10.97 1.37 24.22
N ALA A 32 -11.31 1.27 25.51
CA ALA A 32 -11.54 2.43 26.37
C ALA A 32 -10.31 3.34 26.47
N ILE A 33 -9.10 2.77 26.53
CA ILE A 33 -7.84 3.54 26.52
C ILE A 33 -7.67 4.27 25.18
N THR A 34 -7.99 3.59 24.09
CA THR A 34 -7.92 4.15 22.74
C THR A 34 -8.93 5.29 22.58
N ASP A 35 -10.14 5.13 23.12
CA ASP A 35 -11.20 6.13 23.08
C ASP A 35 -10.88 7.35 23.94
N GLN A 36 -10.29 7.14 25.13
CA GLN A 36 -9.81 8.23 25.98
C GLN A 36 -8.79 9.13 25.27
N HIS A 37 -7.93 8.54 24.44
CA HIS A 37 -6.90 9.25 23.68
C HIS A 37 -7.24 9.39 22.20
N ARG A 38 -8.52 9.29 21.84
CA ARG A 38 -8.93 9.24 20.43
C ARG A 38 -8.48 10.47 19.65
N ARG A 39 -8.68 11.67 20.20
CA ARG A 39 -8.29 12.94 19.55
C ARG A 39 -6.79 13.00 19.24
N PRO A 40 -5.87 12.85 20.21
CA PRO A 40 -4.44 12.87 19.91
C PRO A 40 -4.01 11.72 18.99
N LEU A 41 -4.58 10.52 19.14
CA LEU A 41 -4.26 9.39 18.25
C LEU A 41 -4.71 9.64 16.80
N VAL A 42 -5.90 10.22 16.58
CA VAL A 42 -6.35 10.64 15.25
C VAL A 42 -5.42 11.70 14.68
N ALA A 43 -5.06 12.71 15.47
CA ALA A 43 -4.15 13.77 15.00
C ALA A 43 -2.79 13.19 14.55
N ILE A 44 -2.18 12.32 15.37
CA ILE A 44 -0.90 11.68 15.06
C ILE A 44 -1.01 10.82 13.80
N THR A 45 -2.00 9.93 13.72
CA THR A 45 -2.17 9.02 12.58
C THR A 45 -2.50 9.77 11.29
N LEU A 46 -3.29 10.83 11.37
CA LEU A 46 -3.57 11.72 10.25
C LEU A 46 -2.30 12.47 9.79
N SER A 47 -1.52 13.03 10.71
CA SER A 47 -0.25 13.70 10.39
C SER A 47 0.73 12.73 9.72
N ILE A 48 0.87 11.51 10.24
CA ILE A 48 1.70 10.46 9.63
C ILE A 48 1.20 10.14 8.21
N THR A 49 -0.11 10.02 8.02
CA THR A 49 -0.72 9.77 6.70
C THR A 49 -0.38 10.88 5.72
N ILE A 50 -0.56 12.14 6.11
CA ILE A 50 -0.29 13.31 5.28
C ILE A 50 1.20 13.38 4.93
N VAL A 51 2.09 13.18 5.89
CA VAL A 51 3.55 13.18 5.66
C VAL A 51 3.94 12.06 4.72
N GLY A 52 3.45 10.84 4.94
CA GLY A 52 3.70 9.71 4.04
C GLY A 52 3.20 9.97 2.62
N TRP A 53 1.99 10.54 2.49
CA TRP A 53 1.41 10.92 1.21
C TRP A 53 2.24 12.00 0.49
N LEU A 54 2.69 13.03 1.20
CA LEU A 54 3.56 14.08 0.64
C LEU A 54 4.90 13.52 0.15
N ILE A 55 5.52 12.61 0.91
CA ILE A 55 6.76 11.93 0.49
C ILE A 55 6.49 11.08 -0.75
N PHE A 56 5.42 10.28 -0.74
CA PHE A 56 5.06 9.40 -1.86
C PHE A 56 4.76 10.18 -3.15
N MET A 57 3.79 11.10 -3.09
CA MET A 57 3.39 11.90 -4.26
C MET A 57 4.48 12.87 -4.68
N GLY A 58 5.14 13.53 -3.73
CA GLY A 58 6.22 14.46 -4.01
C GLY A 58 7.40 13.78 -4.69
N SER A 59 7.79 12.59 -4.25
CA SER A 59 8.85 11.81 -4.90
C SER A 59 8.44 11.32 -6.29
N LEU A 60 7.21 10.81 -6.46
CA LEU A 60 6.69 10.43 -7.78
C LEU A 60 6.74 11.59 -8.77
N ILE A 61 6.26 12.77 -8.38
CA ILE A 61 6.30 13.99 -9.22
C ILE A 61 7.75 14.37 -9.52
N TYR A 62 8.59 14.47 -8.50
CA TYR A 62 10.00 14.85 -8.63
C TYR A 62 10.76 13.94 -9.61
N TYR A 63 10.63 12.62 -9.45
CA TYR A 63 11.31 11.65 -10.30
C TYR A 63 10.69 11.57 -11.70
N SER A 64 9.38 11.77 -11.84
CA SER A 64 8.73 11.84 -13.16
C SER A 64 9.25 13.03 -13.97
N VAL A 65 9.49 14.18 -13.33
CA VAL A 65 10.05 15.36 -14.01
C VAL A 65 11.54 15.17 -14.32
N LYS A 66 12.36 14.80 -13.33
CA LYS A 66 13.83 14.72 -13.52
C LYS A 66 14.32 13.46 -14.23
N GLY A 67 13.75 12.29 -13.96
CA GLY A 67 14.53 11.04 -13.92
C GLY A 67 14.25 9.96 -14.96
N GLY A 68 13.56 10.22 -16.06
CA GLY A 68 13.21 9.16 -17.01
C GLY A 68 13.76 9.33 -18.42
N ARG A 69 13.80 8.19 -19.12
CA ARG A 69 13.96 8.11 -20.57
C ARG A 69 12.65 8.48 -21.24
N ALA A 70 12.70 9.14 -22.38
CA ALA A 70 11.49 9.28 -23.20
C ALA A 70 10.98 7.89 -23.56
N LEU A 71 9.72 7.59 -23.25
CA LEU A 71 9.07 6.37 -23.70
C LEU A 71 8.99 6.38 -25.23
N SER A 72 9.31 5.24 -25.85
CA SER A 72 9.02 5.09 -27.27
C SER A 72 7.51 5.04 -27.50
N THR A 73 7.06 5.38 -28.70
CA THR A 73 5.63 5.31 -29.05
C THR A 73 5.06 3.89 -28.86
N GLU A 74 5.89 2.86 -29.07
CA GLU A 74 5.54 1.46 -28.85
C GLU A 74 5.28 1.14 -27.37
N GLU A 75 6.13 1.64 -26.46
CA GLU A 75 5.97 1.43 -25.02
C GLU A 75 4.75 2.17 -24.45
N VAL A 76 4.41 3.33 -25.02
CA VAL A 76 3.18 4.06 -24.67
C VAL A 76 1.96 3.32 -25.16
N GLU A 77 1.99 2.78 -26.38
CA GLU A 77 0.91 1.94 -26.89
C GLU A 77 0.75 0.65 -26.09
N GLU A 78 1.85 0.04 -25.64
CA GLU A 78 1.81 -1.17 -24.82
C GLU A 78 1.25 -0.88 -23.42
N THR A 79 1.69 0.21 -22.79
CA THR A 79 1.13 0.67 -21.50
C THR A 79 -0.36 1.00 -21.64
N ALA A 80 -0.77 1.64 -22.75
CA ALA A 80 -2.17 1.92 -23.04
C ALA A 80 -2.99 0.64 -23.32
N ARG A 81 -2.39 -0.39 -23.93
CA ARG A 81 -3.02 -1.71 -24.10
C ARG A 81 -3.19 -2.43 -22.76
N GLN A 82 -2.24 -2.32 -21.84
CA GLN A 82 -2.38 -2.88 -20.49
C GLN A 82 -3.42 -2.14 -19.64
N ALA A 83 -3.56 -0.82 -19.83
CA ALA A 83 -4.57 0.00 -19.16
C ALA A 83 -5.98 -0.12 -19.77
N LYS A 84 -6.14 -0.77 -20.93
CA LYS A 84 -7.45 -0.99 -21.55
C LYS A 84 -8.29 -1.94 -20.70
N TYR A 85 -9.38 -1.41 -20.15
CA TYR A 85 -10.47 -2.22 -19.64
C TYR A 85 -10.99 -3.15 -20.75
N ARG A 86 -11.07 -4.45 -20.45
CA ARG A 86 -11.38 -5.57 -21.36
C ARG A 86 -12.69 -5.41 -22.18
N ASN A 87 -13.55 -4.45 -21.84
CA ASN A 87 -14.88 -4.24 -22.43
C ASN A 87 -15.16 -2.79 -22.86
N ALA A 88 -14.18 -2.01 -23.30
CA ALA A 88 -14.45 -0.70 -23.93
C ALA A 88 -14.70 -0.89 -25.45
N PRO A 89 -15.94 -0.74 -25.94
CA PRO A 89 -16.29 -1.14 -27.31
C PRO A 89 -15.72 -0.22 -28.41
N PHE A 90 -15.24 0.99 -28.09
CA PHE A 90 -14.85 1.97 -29.11
C PHE A 90 -13.69 2.90 -28.70
N SER A 91 -12.52 2.36 -28.32
CA SER A 91 -11.34 3.23 -28.14
C SER A 91 -10.08 2.67 -28.81
N VAL A 92 -10.03 2.72 -30.14
CA VAL A 92 -8.75 2.66 -30.85
C VAL A 92 -8.13 4.06 -30.80
N TYR A 93 -7.57 4.43 -29.64
CA TYR A 93 -6.75 5.64 -29.52
C TYR A 93 -5.34 5.31 -30.01
N ARG A 94 -4.98 5.81 -31.20
CA ARG A 94 -3.58 5.91 -31.63
C ARG A 94 -3.03 7.23 -31.11
N PHE A 95 -2.05 7.16 -30.21
CA PHE A 95 -1.33 8.34 -29.75
C PHE A 95 -0.41 8.85 -30.87
N ARG A 96 -0.92 9.75 -31.72
CA ARG A 96 -0.12 10.47 -32.72
C ARG A 96 0.42 11.76 -32.10
N GLY A 97 1.67 11.73 -31.63
CA GLY A 97 2.36 12.92 -31.10
C GLY A 97 3.63 12.56 -30.32
N LYS A 98 4.45 13.57 -29.99
CA LYS A 98 5.54 13.42 -29.01
C LYS A 98 4.90 13.04 -27.67
N THR A 99 4.94 11.77 -27.31
CA THR A 99 4.42 11.26 -26.05
C THR A 99 5.36 11.69 -24.93
N TRP A 100 4.90 12.64 -24.10
CA TRP A 100 5.59 13.04 -22.89
C TRP A 100 5.29 12.01 -21.80
N GLY A 101 6.16 11.02 -21.68
CA GLY A 101 6.07 10.02 -20.64
C GLY A 101 7.44 9.43 -20.40
N LYS A 102 7.79 9.30 -19.13
CA LYS A 102 9.07 8.78 -18.67
C LYS A 102 8.80 7.41 -18.05
N GLY A 103 9.31 6.36 -18.71
CA GLY A 103 9.08 4.98 -18.31
C GLY A 103 9.96 4.60 -17.14
N PHE A 104 9.37 3.94 -16.14
CA PHE A 104 10.10 3.41 -14.99
C PHE A 104 9.86 1.91 -14.88
N ASP A 105 10.95 1.14 -14.90
CA ASP A 105 10.89 -0.27 -14.49
C ASP A 105 10.96 -0.31 -12.96
N ASP A 106 9.78 -0.16 -12.35
CA ASP A 106 9.60 -0.15 -10.89
C ASP A 106 9.36 -1.55 -10.33
N SER A 107 9.48 -2.60 -11.15
CA SER A 107 9.48 -3.97 -10.68
C SER A 107 10.85 -4.29 -10.05
N PHE A 108 10.84 -4.82 -8.82
CA PHE A 108 12.04 -5.37 -8.19
C PHE A 108 11.66 -6.51 -7.24
N SER A 109 12.56 -7.48 -7.10
CA SER A 109 12.36 -8.62 -6.21
C SER A 109 12.89 -8.34 -4.79
N PHE A 110 12.39 -9.09 -3.80
CA PHE A 110 12.94 -9.03 -2.44
C PHE A 110 14.42 -9.41 -2.38
N ALA A 111 14.87 -10.33 -3.25
CA ALA A 111 16.27 -10.73 -3.33
C ALA A 111 17.16 -9.58 -3.82
N GLU A 112 16.70 -8.82 -4.81
CA GLU A 112 17.38 -7.62 -5.29
C GLU A 112 17.43 -6.53 -4.21
N ALA A 113 16.33 -6.31 -3.49
CA ALA A 113 16.29 -5.36 -2.37
C ALA A 113 17.25 -5.75 -1.25
N LYS A 114 17.35 -7.04 -0.93
CA LYS A 114 18.29 -7.58 0.06
C LYS A 114 19.75 -7.41 -0.39
N ARG A 115 20.06 -7.70 -1.65
CA ARG A 115 21.41 -7.50 -2.22
C ARG A 115 21.80 -6.03 -2.22
N ALA A 116 20.86 -5.13 -2.48
CA ALA A 116 21.08 -3.69 -2.43
C ALA A 116 21.35 -3.17 -1.00
N GLY A 117 21.01 -3.93 0.05
CA GLY A 117 20.94 -3.46 1.44
C GLY A 117 22.13 -2.66 1.99
N LYS A 118 23.36 -2.88 1.54
CA LYS A 118 24.55 -2.07 1.93
C LYS A 118 25.01 -1.04 0.88
N GLY A 119 24.45 -1.08 -0.32
CA GLY A 119 24.80 -0.21 -1.45
C GLY A 119 23.65 0.64 -1.96
N TRP A 120 22.48 0.58 -1.31
CA TRP A 120 21.25 1.18 -1.82
C TRP A 120 21.35 2.69 -2.03
N TRP A 121 22.18 3.38 -1.24
CA TRP A 121 22.42 4.81 -1.40
C TRP A 121 23.32 5.17 -2.58
N LYS A 122 24.07 4.22 -3.16
CA LYS A 122 24.95 4.48 -4.31
C LYS A 122 24.17 4.48 -5.62
N ASP A 123 23.18 3.61 -5.75
CA ASP A 123 22.36 3.47 -6.95
C ASP A 123 21.14 4.43 -6.91
N PRO A 124 21.01 5.36 -7.87
CA PRO A 124 19.84 6.23 -7.98
C PRO A 124 18.50 5.49 -8.01
N ARG A 125 18.44 4.29 -8.60
CA ARG A 125 17.22 3.48 -8.69
C ARG A 125 16.74 3.06 -7.29
N TRP A 126 17.65 2.55 -6.47
CA TRP A 126 17.33 2.10 -5.11
C TRP A 126 16.95 3.25 -4.18
N ARG A 127 17.62 4.40 -4.30
CA ARG A 127 17.20 5.61 -3.58
C ARG A 127 15.76 6.01 -3.92
N ARG A 128 15.41 6.05 -5.22
CA ARG A 128 14.03 6.34 -5.65
C ARG A 128 13.05 5.34 -5.05
N ASN A 129 13.28 4.06 -5.26
CA ASN A 129 12.35 3.00 -4.85
C ASN A 129 12.16 2.96 -3.33
N LEU A 130 13.22 3.22 -2.55
CA LEU A 130 13.13 3.28 -1.09
C LEU A 130 12.42 4.55 -0.60
N VAL A 131 12.61 5.71 -1.25
CA VAL A 131 11.90 6.95 -0.88
C VAL A 131 10.41 6.84 -1.23
N VAL A 132 10.09 6.42 -2.46
CA VAL A 132 8.70 6.23 -2.91
C VAL A 132 8.03 5.13 -2.08
N GLY A 133 8.64 3.95 -1.98
CA GLY A 133 8.13 2.83 -1.20
C GLY A 133 8.03 3.13 0.30
N GLY A 134 9.00 3.86 0.86
CA GLY A 134 8.99 4.33 2.23
C GLY A 134 7.83 5.30 2.50
N GLY A 135 7.60 6.27 1.60
CA GLY A 135 6.45 7.17 1.68
C GLY A 135 5.13 6.41 1.63
N ALA A 136 4.99 5.45 0.71
CA ALA A 136 3.80 4.60 0.62
C ALA A 136 3.58 3.75 1.89
N LEU A 137 4.64 3.20 2.48
CA LEU A 137 4.57 2.46 3.75
C LEU A 137 4.13 3.36 4.90
N ILE A 138 4.75 4.53 5.07
CA ILE A 138 4.39 5.51 6.11
C ILE A 138 2.91 5.90 5.97
N MET A 139 2.48 6.22 4.74
CA MET A 139 1.07 6.54 4.44
C MET A 139 0.15 5.37 4.80
N GLY A 140 0.53 4.14 4.41
CA GLY A 140 -0.21 2.93 4.72
C GLY A 140 -0.37 2.71 6.23
N PHE A 141 0.71 2.85 7.01
CA PHE A 141 0.64 2.77 8.47
C PHE A 141 -0.24 3.86 9.08
N GLY A 142 -0.18 5.09 8.55
CA GLY A 142 -1.06 6.18 8.98
C GLY A 142 -2.54 5.86 8.74
N LEU A 143 -2.90 5.38 7.54
CA LEU A 143 -4.26 4.99 7.19
C LEU A 143 -4.75 3.79 8.03
N PHE A 144 -3.92 2.77 8.21
CA PHE A 144 -4.21 1.64 9.08
C PHE A 144 -4.42 2.09 10.53
N GLY A 145 -3.58 3.01 11.02
CA GLY A 145 -3.71 3.61 12.34
C GLY A 145 -5.04 4.36 12.49
N LEU A 146 -5.44 5.16 11.50
CA LEU A 146 -6.74 5.84 11.50
C LEU A 146 -7.91 4.86 11.58
N LEU A 147 -7.88 3.78 10.80
CA LEU A 147 -8.91 2.73 10.86
C LEU A 147 -8.92 2.02 12.23
N GLY A 148 -7.74 1.80 12.83
CA GLY A 148 -7.61 1.23 14.16
C GLY A 148 -8.07 2.16 15.29
N VAL A 149 -8.00 3.48 15.10
CA VAL A 149 -8.46 4.44 16.12
C VAL A 149 -9.96 4.72 15.99
N LEU A 150 -10.48 4.81 14.77
CA LEU A 150 -11.88 5.15 14.51
C LEU A 150 -12.82 3.94 14.47
N GLY A 151 -12.29 2.76 14.17
CA GLY A 151 -13.09 1.54 14.01
C GLY A 151 -13.58 0.97 15.36
N PRO A 152 -14.63 0.14 15.34
CA PRO A 152 -15.08 -0.59 16.53
C PRO A 152 -14.03 -1.63 16.98
N VAL A 153 -14.10 -2.07 18.25
CA VAL A 153 -13.19 -3.08 18.85
C VAL A 153 -12.86 -4.23 17.89
N GLY A 154 -13.89 -4.79 17.27
CA GLY A 154 -13.77 -5.87 16.29
C GLY A 154 -12.86 -5.56 15.12
N THR A 155 -13.00 -4.37 14.54
CA THR A 155 -12.14 -3.89 13.47
C THR A 155 -10.70 -3.72 13.95
N LYS A 156 -10.49 -3.21 15.17
CA LYS A 156 -9.13 -3.08 15.75
C LYS A 156 -8.44 -4.44 15.87
N VAL A 157 -9.17 -5.46 16.32
CA VAL A 157 -8.67 -6.84 16.41
C VAL A 157 -8.33 -7.40 15.04
N LEU A 158 -9.21 -7.25 14.05
CA LEU A 158 -8.96 -7.72 12.69
C LEU A 158 -7.75 -7.02 12.07
N LEU A 159 -7.62 -5.70 12.25
CA LEU A 159 -6.47 -4.94 11.76
C LEU A 159 -5.18 -5.39 12.45
N GLY A 160 -5.20 -5.59 13.77
CA GLY A 160 -4.05 -6.11 14.52
C GLY A 160 -3.63 -7.50 14.05
N ALA A 161 -4.59 -8.41 13.84
CA ALA A 161 -4.32 -9.75 13.30
C ALA A 161 -3.76 -9.70 11.87
N ALA A 162 -4.33 -8.83 11.02
CA ALA A 162 -3.85 -8.62 9.65
C ALA A 162 -2.42 -8.06 9.63
N MET A 163 -2.11 -7.09 10.50
CA MET A 163 -0.76 -6.54 10.64
C MET A 163 0.23 -7.60 11.12
N LEU A 164 -0.14 -8.42 12.12
CA LEU A 164 0.71 -9.50 12.61
C LEU A 164 0.97 -10.53 11.50
N TYR A 165 -0.07 -10.93 10.77
CA TYR A 165 0.07 -11.82 9.62
C TYR A 165 0.97 -11.23 8.54
N ALA A 166 0.75 -9.96 8.18
CA ALA A 166 1.56 -9.26 7.19
C ALA A 166 3.03 -9.17 7.61
N ALA A 167 3.31 -8.85 8.88
CA ALA A 167 4.66 -8.82 9.44
C ALA A 167 5.33 -10.19 9.36
N VAL A 168 4.67 -11.25 9.87
CA VAL A 168 5.20 -12.62 9.80
C VAL A 168 5.46 -13.05 8.35
N ARG A 169 4.53 -12.75 7.44
CA ARG A 169 4.67 -13.09 6.02
C ARG A 169 5.81 -12.31 5.36
N LEU A 170 5.94 -11.03 5.65
CA LEU A 170 7.00 -10.17 5.12
C LEU A 170 8.37 -10.63 5.64
N THR A 171 8.50 -10.88 6.94
CA THR A 171 9.73 -11.43 7.55
C THR A 171 10.09 -12.77 6.93
N ARG A 172 9.12 -13.67 6.76
CA ARG A 172 9.35 -14.98 6.12
C ARG A 172 9.77 -14.85 4.66
N ALA A 173 9.16 -13.94 3.91
CA ALA A 173 9.56 -13.65 2.52
C ALA A 173 11.01 -13.13 2.47
N PHE A 174 11.38 -12.21 3.37
CA PHE A 174 12.71 -11.64 3.44
C PHE A 174 13.79 -12.64 3.90
N MET A 175 13.44 -13.59 4.77
CA MET A 175 14.33 -14.68 5.17
C MET A 175 14.59 -15.67 4.02
N ARG A 176 13.60 -15.90 3.15
CA ARG A 176 13.70 -16.84 2.03
C ARG A 176 14.36 -16.26 0.77
N ALA A 177 14.26 -14.95 0.58
CA ALA A 177 14.90 -14.22 -0.51
C ALA A 177 16.42 -14.09 -0.30
#